data_AF-A0A448MPE2-F1
#
_entry.id   AF-A0A448MPE2-F1
#
_cell.length_a   1.000
_cell.length_b   1.000
_cell.length_c   1.000
_cell.angle_alpha   90.00
_cell.angle_beta   90.00
_cell.angle_gamma   90.00
#
_symmetry.space_group_name_H-M   'P 1'
#
loop_
_entity.id
_entity.type
_entity.pdbx_description
1 polymer ?
#
loop_
_entity_poly.entity_id
_entity_poly.type
_entity_poly.pdbx_seq_one_letter_code
_entity_poly.pdbx_strand_id
1 'polypeptide(L)'
;MTQEYATLRNNINMLGRFLGETINDAQGADILELIENIRKLSRDSRAGDDNARQALLKTLANISTDNIIPVARAFSQFLNLTNIAEQYQTISREHSQKAPSERSLHALFTRLKTENASKEEVYKTIEKLLIELVLTAHPTETTRRSLIHKHVEINKCLSKLEHGDLTQKNAA
;
A
#
# COMPACT_ATOMS: atom_id res chain seq x y z
N MET A 1 21.27 0.22 -3.03
CA MET A 1 19.85 0.53 -2.73
C MET A 1 19.16 -0.78 -2.45
N THR A 2 18.59 -0.91 -1.26
CA THR A 2 18.29 -2.16 -0.55
C THR A 2 17.29 -3.06 -1.29
N GLN A 3 17.65 -4.34 -1.46
CA GLN A 3 16.81 -5.45 -1.94
C GLN A 3 15.44 -5.53 -1.23
N GLU A 4 15.34 -4.92 -0.05
CA GLU A 4 14.22 -4.93 0.89
C GLU A 4 12.91 -4.32 0.36
N TYR A 5 12.97 -3.41 -0.62
CA TYR A 5 11.79 -2.76 -1.21
C TYR A 5 11.50 -3.18 -2.66
N ALA A 6 12.22 -4.18 -3.18
CA ALA A 6 12.02 -4.63 -4.56
C ALA A 6 10.60 -5.17 -4.77
N THR A 7 10.12 -6.01 -3.85
CA THR A 7 8.77 -6.62 -3.89
C THR A 7 7.67 -5.57 -3.81
N LEU A 8 7.81 -4.58 -2.91
CA LEU A 8 6.90 -3.44 -2.82
C LEU A 8 6.81 -2.66 -4.14
N ARG A 9 7.97 -2.30 -4.72
CA ARG A 9 8.00 -1.56 -6.00
C ARG A 9 7.35 -2.35 -7.12
N ASN A 10 7.58 -3.66 -7.18
CA ASN A 10 6.97 -4.54 -8.18
C ASN A 10 5.44 -4.59 -8.02
N ASN A 11 4.94 -4.72 -6.79
CA ASN A 11 3.51 -4.70 -6.51
C ASN A 11 2.86 -3.36 -6.89
N ILE A 12 3.48 -2.24 -6.52
CA ILE A 12 2.99 -0.89 -6.90
C ILE A 12 2.94 -0.74 -8.42
N ASN A 13 4.00 -1.15 -9.13
CA ASN A 13 4.05 -1.06 -10.59
C ASN A 13 2.99 -1.95 -11.25
N MET A 14 2.79 -3.16 -10.76
CA MET A 14 1.78 -4.09 -11.26
C MET A 14 0.36 -3.55 -11.06
N LEU A 15 0.03 -3.10 -9.85
CA LEU A 15 -1.28 -2.52 -9.55
C LEU A 15 -1.52 -1.22 -10.33
N GLY A 16 -0.48 -0.40 -10.50
CA GLY A 16 -0.55 0.80 -11.34
C GLY A 16 -0.84 0.47 -12.81
N ARG A 17 -0.22 -0.57 -13.36
CA ARG A 17 -0.49 -1.04 -14.72
C ARG A 17 -1.94 -1.53 -14.88
N PHE A 18 -2.43 -2.36 -13.96
CA PHE A 18 -3.83 -2.82 -14.00
C PHE A 18 -4.84 -1.67 -13.88
N LEU A 19 -4.54 -0.66 -13.06
CA LEU A 19 -5.35 0.54 -13.00
C LEU A 19 -5.32 1.30 -14.33
N GLY A 20 -4.15 1.44 -14.96
CA GLY A 20 -4.01 2.08 -16.26
C GLY A 20 -4.81 1.37 -17.36
N GLU A 21 -4.69 0.03 -17.44
CA GLU A 21 -5.48 -0.81 -18.35
C GLU A 21 -7.00 -0.61 -18.12
N THR A 22 -7.43 -0.64 -16.85
CA THR A 22 -8.84 -0.41 -16.49
C THR A 22 -9.33 1.00 -16.87
N ILE A 23 -8.49 2.03 -16.69
CA ILE A 23 -8.84 3.41 -17.07
C ILE A 23 -8.96 3.54 -18.58
N ASN A 24 -8.02 2.93 -19.33
CA ASN A 24 -8.06 2.93 -20.79
C ASN A 24 -9.34 2.28 -21.32
N ASP A 25 -9.73 1.14 -20.75
CA ASP A 25 -10.94 0.43 -21.17
C ASP A 25 -12.23 1.21 -20.81
N ALA A 26 -12.23 1.94 -19.71
CA ALA A 26 -13.42 2.64 -19.22
C ALA A 26 -13.59 4.08 -19.74
N GLN A 27 -12.50 4.79 -20.03
CA GLN A 27 -12.48 6.23 -20.33
C GLN A 27 -11.67 6.58 -21.59
N GLY A 28 -10.99 5.59 -22.20
CA GLY A 28 -10.16 5.79 -23.38
C GLY A 28 -8.71 6.18 -23.10
N ALA A 29 -7.90 6.14 -24.15
CA ALA A 29 -6.46 6.39 -24.09
C ALA A 29 -6.12 7.84 -23.72
N ASP A 30 -6.93 8.81 -24.17
CA ASP A 30 -6.67 10.24 -23.95
C ASP A 30 -6.62 10.60 -22.46
N ILE A 31 -7.52 10.02 -21.65
CA ILE A 31 -7.56 10.23 -20.20
C ILE A 31 -6.35 9.58 -19.53
N LEU A 32 -5.99 8.36 -19.96
CA LEU A 32 -4.80 7.69 -19.43
C LEU A 32 -3.53 8.49 -19.73
N GLU A 33 -3.39 9.01 -20.96
CA GLU A 33 -2.25 9.83 -21.36
C GLU A 33 -2.18 11.12 -20.54
N LEU A 34 -3.32 11.79 -20.32
CA LEU A 34 -3.37 12.97 -19.46
C LEU A 34 -2.89 12.66 -18.03
N ILE A 35 -3.34 11.55 -17.44
CA ILE A 35 -2.94 11.13 -16.09
C ILE A 35 -1.43 10.82 -16.04
N GLU A 36 -0.92 10.07 -17.01
CA GLU A 36 0.51 9.72 -17.09
C GLU A 36 1.39 10.96 -17.31
N ASN A 37 0.93 11.92 -18.12
CA ASN A 37 1.61 13.20 -18.31
C ASN A 37 1.69 13.99 -17.00
N ILE A 38 0.57 14.14 -16.28
CA ILE A 38 0.53 14.81 -14.97
C ILE A 38 1.49 14.12 -13.98
N ARG A 39 1.50 12.78 -13.95
CA ARG A 39 2.38 11.98 -13.07
C ARG A 39 3.86 12.22 -13.39
N LYS A 40 4.23 12.18 -14.68
CA LYS A 40 5.61 12.40 -15.14
C LYS A 40 6.09 13.80 -14.81
N LEU A 41 5.30 14.82 -15.15
CA LEU A 41 5.61 16.22 -14.86
C LEU A 41 5.74 16.49 -13.35
N SER A 42 4.88 15.88 -12.53
CA SER A 42 4.96 15.98 -11.07
C SER A 42 6.24 15.37 -10.51
N ARG A 43 6.67 14.22 -11.04
CA ARG A 43 7.93 13.57 -10.65
C ARG A 43 9.13 14.43 -11.04
N ASP A 44 9.17 14.89 -12.28
CA ASP A 44 10.32 15.63 -12.82
C ASP A 44 10.41 17.02 -12.17
N SER A 45 9.28 17.67 -11.90
CA SER A 45 9.22 18.91 -11.10
C SER A 45 9.75 18.71 -9.69
N ARG A 46 9.42 17.60 -9.02
CA ARG A 46 9.97 17.26 -7.69
C ARG A 46 11.47 17.00 -7.72
N ALA A 47 12.02 16.57 -8.86
CA ALA A 47 13.46 16.39 -9.07
C ALA A 47 14.22 17.71 -9.35
N GLY A 48 13.51 18.84 -9.42
CA GLY A 48 14.09 20.16 -9.61
C GLY A 48 13.99 20.72 -11.05
N ASP A 49 13.21 20.10 -11.93
CA ASP A 49 12.98 20.62 -13.29
C ASP A 49 11.88 21.71 -13.28
N ASP A 50 12.30 22.97 -13.41
CA ASP A 50 11.41 24.12 -13.48
C ASP A 50 10.55 24.16 -14.76
N ASN A 51 11.03 23.61 -15.87
CA ASN A 51 10.23 23.50 -17.09
C ASN A 51 9.09 22.50 -16.90
N ALA A 52 9.38 21.36 -16.26
CA ALA A 52 8.37 20.38 -15.89
C ALA A 52 7.33 21.00 -14.93
N ARG A 53 7.77 21.84 -13.99
CA ARG A 53 6.87 22.58 -13.09
C ARG A 53 5.91 23.49 -13.85
N GLN A 54 6.41 24.29 -14.79
CA GLN A 54 5.58 25.19 -15.59
C GLN A 54 4.60 24.40 -16.49
N ALA A 55 5.08 23.33 -17.13
CA ALA A 55 4.25 22.45 -17.95
C ALA A 55 3.15 21.77 -17.12
N LEU A 56 3.44 21.36 -15.88
CA LEU A 56 2.45 20.81 -14.96
C LEU A 56 1.35 21.83 -14.65
N LEU A 57 1.71 23.06 -14.26
CA LEU A 57 0.74 24.11 -13.96
C LEU A 57 -0.15 24.42 -15.16
N LYS A 58 0.43 24.50 -16.36
CA LYS A 58 -0.33 24.71 -17.60
C LYS A 58 -1.28 23.54 -17.89
N THR A 59 -0.83 22.31 -17.66
CA THR A 59 -1.67 21.11 -17.87
C THR A 59 -2.85 21.13 -16.91
N LEU A 60 -2.61 21.36 -15.61
CA LEU A 60 -3.66 21.42 -14.58
C LEU A 60 -4.66 22.55 -14.83
N ALA A 61 -4.20 23.71 -15.30
CA ALA A 61 -5.05 24.86 -15.61
C ALA A 61 -5.96 24.63 -16.83
N ASN A 62 -5.60 23.71 -17.73
CA ASN A 62 -6.32 23.44 -18.97
C ASN A 62 -7.11 22.13 -18.96
N ILE A 63 -7.21 21.44 -17.82
CA ILE A 63 -8.06 20.25 -17.71
C ILE A 63 -9.52 20.66 -17.92
N SER A 64 -10.20 20.03 -18.88
CA SER A 64 -11.61 20.27 -19.13
C SER A 64 -12.45 19.88 -17.89
N THR A 65 -13.57 20.56 -17.68
CA THR A 65 -14.46 20.30 -16.54
C THR A 65 -14.91 18.83 -16.49
N ASP A 66 -15.12 18.21 -17.64
CA ASP A 66 -15.49 16.80 -17.77
C ASP A 66 -14.38 15.84 -17.31
N ASN A 67 -13.11 16.24 -17.43
CA ASN A 67 -11.94 15.41 -17.13
C ASN A 67 -11.41 15.58 -15.70
N ILE A 68 -11.80 16.65 -14.98
CA ILE A 68 -11.32 16.91 -13.60
C ILE A 68 -11.67 15.75 -12.67
N ILE A 69 -12.92 15.27 -12.70
CA ILE A 69 -13.38 14.19 -11.81
C ILE A 69 -12.69 12.85 -12.13
N PRO A 70 -12.64 12.38 -13.39
CA PRO A 70 -11.88 11.18 -13.76
C PRO A 70 -10.41 11.23 -13.33
N VAL A 71 -9.74 12.36 -13.56
CA VAL A 71 -8.32 12.54 -13.19
C VAL A 71 -8.14 12.47 -11.67
N ALA A 72 -8.95 13.21 -10.91
CA ALA A 72 -8.87 13.18 -9.45
C ALA A 72 -9.12 11.77 -8.88
N ARG A 73 -10.15 11.08 -9.40
CA ARG A 73 -10.47 9.70 -9.01
C ARG A 73 -9.33 8.74 -9.33
N ALA A 74 -8.69 8.87 -10.48
CA ALA A 74 -7.55 8.03 -10.85
C ALA A 74 -6.39 8.17 -9.86
N PHE A 75 -6.03 9.41 -9.48
CA PHE A 75 -4.99 9.64 -8.47
C PHE A 75 -5.38 9.11 -7.08
N SER A 76 -6.64 9.28 -6.66
CA SER A 76 -7.12 8.66 -5.41
C SER A 76 -7.02 7.14 -5.44
N GLN A 77 -7.36 6.50 -6.56
CA GLN A 77 -7.24 5.04 -6.67
C GLN A 77 -5.78 4.58 -6.71
N PHE A 78 -4.90 5.31 -7.39
CA PHE A 78 -3.47 5.02 -7.37
C PHE A 78 -2.91 5.07 -5.94
N LEU A 79 -3.29 6.09 -5.16
CA LEU A 79 -2.91 6.20 -3.75
C LEU A 79 -3.46 5.02 -2.93
N ASN A 80 -4.73 4.66 -3.10
CA ASN A 80 -5.33 3.52 -2.41
C ASN A 80 -4.59 2.21 -2.71
N LEU A 81 -4.26 1.95 -3.98
CA LEU A 81 -3.51 0.75 -4.37
C LEU A 81 -2.08 0.75 -3.83
N THR A 82 -1.43 1.92 -3.79
CA THR A 82 -0.11 2.08 -3.17
C THR A 82 -0.18 1.76 -1.67
N ASN A 83 -1.16 2.30 -0.96
CA ASN A 83 -1.38 2.02 0.47
C ASN A 83 -1.63 0.53 0.72
N ILE A 84 -2.40 -0.14 -0.14
CA ILE A 84 -2.63 -1.59 -0.03
C ILE A 84 -1.32 -2.36 -0.22
N ALA A 85 -0.50 -2.01 -1.22
CA ALA A 85 0.79 -2.64 -1.45
C ALA A 85 1.77 -2.44 -0.28
N GLU A 86 1.80 -1.25 0.32
CA GLU A 86 2.61 -0.95 1.51
C GLU A 86 2.16 -1.73 2.75
N GLN A 87 0.84 -1.78 2.98
CA GLN A 87 0.27 -2.60 4.05
C GLN A 87 0.60 -4.09 3.84
N TYR A 88 0.51 -4.56 2.59
CA TYR A 88 0.86 -5.93 2.23
C TYR A 88 2.34 -6.24 2.53
N GLN A 89 3.26 -5.33 2.19
CA GLN A 89 4.69 -5.52 2.45
C GLN A 89 4.99 -5.80 3.92
N THR A 90 4.24 -5.18 4.84
CA THR A 90 4.43 -5.37 6.29
C THR A 90 4.06 -6.77 6.76
N ILE A 91 3.11 -7.43 6.08
CA ILE A 91 2.64 -8.78 6.41
C ILE A 91 3.17 -9.86 5.46
N SER A 92 3.94 -9.49 4.43
CA SER A 92 4.51 -10.39 3.44
C SER A 92 5.44 -11.41 4.10
N ARG A 93 5.52 -12.61 3.49
CA ARG A 93 6.38 -13.70 3.96
C ARG A 93 7.86 -13.32 3.90
N GLU A 94 8.29 -12.65 2.85
CA GLU A 94 9.67 -12.19 2.70
C GLU A 94 10.09 -11.23 3.81
N HIS A 95 9.16 -10.38 4.29
CA HIS A 95 9.41 -9.47 5.40
C HIS A 95 9.37 -10.21 6.76
N SER A 96 8.42 -11.13 6.93
CA SER A 96 8.26 -11.93 8.14
C SER A 96 9.41 -12.92 8.40
N GLN A 97 10.07 -13.41 7.36
CA GLN A 97 11.20 -14.35 7.47
C GLN A 97 12.54 -13.67 7.79
N LYS A 98 12.69 -12.38 7.44
CA LYS A 98 13.97 -11.66 7.60
C LYS A 98 14.19 -11.07 8.99
N ALA A 99 13.15 -10.97 9.82
CA ALA A 99 13.30 -10.64 11.22
C ALA A 99 12.17 -11.31 12.03
N PRO A 100 12.46 -12.23 12.97
CA PRO A 100 11.58 -12.35 14.12
C PRO A 100 11.63 -10.98 14.77
N SER A 101 10.58 -10.17 14.58
CA SER A 101 10.59 -8.80 15.08
C SER A 101 11.07 -8.83 16.53
N GLU A 102 11.96 -7.93 16.94
CA GLU A 102 12.35 -7.80 18.35
C GLU A 102 11.13 -7.60 19.27
N ARG A 103 9.99 -7.22 18.67
CA ARG A 103 8.66 -7.05 19.25
C ARG A 103 7.80 -8.33 19.24
N SER A 104 8.34 -9.48 18.83
CA SER A 104 7.63 -10.74 18.85
C SER A 104 7.49 -11.25 20.29
N LEU A 105 6.40 -11.95 20.58
CA LEU A 105 6.22 -12.59 21.89
C LEU A 105 7.36 -13.57 22.20
N HIS A 106 7.89 -14.24 21.18
CA HIS A 106 9.04 -15.13 21.35
C HIS A 106 10.29 -14.37 21.81
N ALA A 107 10.65 -13.28 21.14
CA ALA A 107 11.78 -12.45 21.54
C ALA A 107 11.60 -11.87 22.96
N LEU A 108 10.38 -11.44 23.30
CA LEU A 108 10.02 -10.98 24.64
C LEU A 108 10.25 -12.07 25.69
N PHE A 109 9.73 -13.27 25.50
CA PHE A 109 9.91 -14.36 26.47
C PHE A 109 11.36 -14.83 26.57
N THR A 110 12.12 -14.81 25.46
CA THR A 110 13.55 -15.09 25.48
C THR A 110 14.30 -14.05 26.30
N ARG A 111 14.00 -12.76 26.12
CA ARG A 111 14.59 -11.67 26.91
C ARG A 111 14.25 -11.78 28.40
N LEU A 112 12.99 -12.04 28.74
CA LEU A 112 12.56 -12.23 30.13
C LEU A 112 13.28 -13.39 30.82
N LYS A 113 13.58 -14.47 30.07
CA LYS A 113 14.41 -15.57 30.59
C LYS A 113 15.85 -15.14 30.82
N THR A 114 16.46 -14.40 29.89
CA THR A 114 17.83 -13.88 30.03
C THR A 114 17.98 -12.92 31.21
N GLU A 115 16.94 -12.14 31.50
CA GLU A 115 16.89 -11.21 32.64
C GLU A 115 16.50 -11.91 33.97
N ASN A 116 16.39 -13.25 33.99
CA ASN A 116 16.01 -14.07 35.16
C ASN A 116 14.65 -13.69 35.79
N ALA A 117 13.70 -13.19 34.99
CA ALA A 117 12.34 -12.93 35.48
C ALA A 117 11.67 -14.24 35.93
N SER A 118 11.03 -14.23 37.10
CA SER A 118 10.34 -15.43 37.58
C SER A 118 9.08 -15.69 36.74
N LYS A 119 8.77 -16.97 36.50
CA LYS A 119 7.56 -17.35 35.75
C LYS A 119 6.29 -16.87 36.45
N GLU A 120 6.31 -16.84 37.79
CA GLU A 120 5.19 -16.43 38.63
C GLU A 120 4.89 -14.93 38.50
N GLU A 121 5.93 -14.08 38.42
CA GLU A 121 5.78 -12.65 38.19
C GLU A 121 5.24 -12.37 36.78
N VAL A 122 5.76 -13.05 35.76
CA VAL A 122 5.27 -12.92 34.39
C VAL A 122 3.79 -13.32 34.30
N TYR A 123 3.41 -14.44 34.93
CA TYR A 123 2.03 -14.90 34.95
C TYR A 123 1.10 -13.89 35.63
N LYS A 124 1.43 -13.44 36.84
CA LYS A 124 0.66 -12.42 37.58
C LYS A 124 0.54 -11.09 36.81
N THR A 125 1.55 -10.74 36.03
CA THR A 125 1.55 -9.52 35.21
C THR A 125 0.58 -9.67 34.03
N ILE A 126 0.59 -10.82 33.36
CA ILE A 126 -0.34 -11.11 32.26
C ILE A 126 -1.78 -11.18 32.77
N GLU A 127 -2.03 -11.77 33.94
CA GLU A 127 -3.37 -11.79 34.56
C GLU A 127 -3.95 -10.39 34.81
N LYS A 128 -3.08 -9.40 35.04
CA LYS A 128 -3.47 -8.01 35.26
C LYS A 128 -3.44 -7.16 34.00
N LEU A 129 -3.01 -7.72 32.86
CA LEU A 129 -2.87 -6.98 31.62
C LEU A 129 -4.25 -6.68 31.04
N LEU A 130 -4.57 -5.39 30.92
CA LEU A 130 -5.79 -4.92 30.29
C LEU A 130 -5.43 -4.06 29.08
N ILE A 131 -5.96 -4.42 27.92
CA ILE A 131 -5.83 -3.65 26.69
C ILE A 131 -7.23 -3.29 26.22
N GLU A 132 -7.56 -2.00 26.24
CA GLU A 132 -8.82 -1.48 25.74
C GLU A 132 -8.57 -0.64 24.48
N LEU A 133 -9.18 -1.03 23.36
CA LEU A 133 -9.07 -0.33 22.09
C LEU A 133 -10.35 0.45 21.85
N VAL A 134 -10.28 1.78 21.99
CA VAL A 134 -11.39 2.68 21.70
C VAL A 134 -11.29 3.14 20.25
N LEU A 135 -12.14 2.60 19.39
CA LEU A 135 -12.22 3.00 18.00
C LEU A 135 -12.95 4.35 17.91
N THR A 136 -12.27 5.35 17.36
CA THR A 136 -12.85 6.68 17.09
C THR A 136 -13.26 6.81 15.63
N ALA A 137 -14.18 7.71 15.33
CA ALA A 137 -14.52 8.02 13.94
C ALA A 137 -13.32 8.67 13.23
N HIS A 138 -13.07 8.26 11.98
CA HIS A 138 -12.06 8.92 11.16
C HIS A 138 -12.63 10.24 10.60
N PRO A 139 -11.98 11.40 10.83
CA PRO A 139 -12.58 12.72 10.59
C PRO A 139 -12.82 13.04 9.10
N THR A 140 -12.13 12.34 8.18
CA THR A 140 -12.18 12.63 6.74
C THR A 140 -12.52 11.41 5.88
N GLU A 141 -12.67 10.22 6.47
CA GLU A 141 -12.72 8.97 5.68
C GLU A 141 -13.64 7.94 6.32
N THR A 142 -14.95 8.08 6.08
CA THR A 142 -15.88 6.98 6.36
C THR A 142 -15.75 5.94 5.25
N THR A 143 -14.73 5.09 5.31
CA THR A 143 -14.54 4.02 4.35
C THR A 143 -15.71 3.05 4.46
N ARG A 144 -16.51 2.91 3.39
CA ARG A 144 -17.63 1.97 3.39
C ARG A 144 -17.11 0.55 3.64
N ARG A 145 -17.82 -0.24 4.45
CA ARG A 145 -17.49 -1.64 4.72
C ARG A 145 -17.24 -2.47 3.45
N SER A 146 -18.01 -2.20 2.39
CA SER A 146 -17.82 -2.86 1.09
C SER A 146 -16.44 -2.62 0.47
N LEU A 147 -15.86 -1.43 0.64
CA LEU A 147 -14.51 -1.11 0.16
C LEU A 147 -13.45 -1.83 0.97
N ILE A 148 -13.61 -1.91 2.30
CA ILE A 148 -12.72 -2.68 3.17
C ILE A 148 -12.65 -4.14 2.71
N HIS A 149 -13.80 -4.76 2.41
CA HIS A 149 -13.83 -6.12 1.87
C HIS A 149 -13.07 -6.25 0.55
N LYS A 150 -13.18 -5.28 -0.37
CA LYS A 150 -12.42 -5.28 -1.62
C LYS A 150 -10.91 -5.17 -1.39
N HIS A 151 -10.48 -4.31 -0.45
CA HIS A 151 -9.06 -4.20 -0.09
C HIS A 151 -8.50 -5.50 0.50
N VAL A 152 -9.28 -6.17 1.36
CA VAL A 152 -8.93 -7.50 1.89
C VAL A 152 -8.76 -8.53 0.76
N GLU A 153 -9.64 -8.55 -0.23
CA GLU A 153 -9.51 -9.46 -1.37
C GLU A 153 -8.29 -9.14 -2.25
N ILE A 154 -7.97 -7.86 -2.49
CA ILE A 154 -6.74 -7.47 -3.21
C ILE A 154 -5.51 -7.98 -2.45
N ASN A 155 -5.46 -7.82 -1.13
CA ASN A 155 -4.37 -8.34 -0.29
C ASN A 155 -4.24 -9.87 -0.39
N LYS A 156 -5.36 -10.60 -0.44
CA LYS A 156 -5.34 -12.06 -0.67
C LYS A 156 -4.77 -12.42 -2.04
N CYS A 157 -5.11 -11.67 -3.08
CA CYS A 157 -4.57 -11.88 -4.43
C CYS A 157 -3.05 -11.62 -4.47
N LEU A 158 -2.57 -10.53 -3.87
CA LEU A 158 -1.13 -10.26 -3.73
C LEU A 158 -0.43 -11.40 -3.00
N SER A 159 -1.04 -11.94 -1.94
CA SER A 159 -0.50 -13.09 -1.23
C SER A 159 -0.39 -14.35 -2.07
N LYS A 160 -1.39 -14.64 -2.90
CA LYS A 160 -1.31 -15.75 -3.84
C LYS A 160 -0.18 -15.53 -4.84
N LEU A 161 -0.08 -14.34 -5.44
CA LEU A 161 0.95 -14.02 -6.44
C LEU A 161 2.39 -14.06 -5.90
N GLU A 162 2.59 -13.88 -4.59
CA GLU A 162 3.90 -14.07 -3.95
C GLU A 162 4.38 -15.54 -3.96
N HIS A 163 3.49 -16.52 -4.20
CA HIS A 163 3.87 -17.92 -4.26
C HIS A 163 4.59 -18.23 -5.58
N GLY A 164 5.91 -18.41 -5.52
CA GLY A 164 6.74 -18.78 -6.68
C GLY A 164 6.45 -20.15 -7.30
N ASP A 165 5.64 -20.99 -6.63
CA ASP A 165 5.24 -22.33 -7.08
C ASP A 165 3.90 -22.33 -7.85
N LEU A 166 3.36 -21.15 -8.18
CA LEU A 166 2.15 -21.07 -8.99
C LEU A 166 2.44 -21.50 -10.44
N THR A 167 1.95 -22.68 -10.83
CA THR A 167 1.90 -23.09 -12.24
C THR A 167 1.10 -22.08 -13.08
N GLN A 168 1.53 -21.82 -14.33
CA GLN A 168 0.95 -20.82 -15.26
C GLN A 168 -0.59 -20.79 -15.34
N LYS A 169 -1.27 -21.91 -15.04
CA LYS A 169 -2.73 -22.04 -15.05
C LYS A 169 -3.46 -21.31 -13.90
N ASN A 170 -2.76 -20.96 -12.82
CA ASN A 170 -3.33 -20.37 -11.60
C ASN A 170 -3.02 -18.88 -11.42
N ALA A 171 -2.36 -18.25 -12.40
CA ALA A 171 -1.92 -16.85 -12.37
C ALA A 171 -2.78 -15.90 -13.23
N ALA A 172 -3.89 -16.40 -13.81
CA ALA A 172 -4.83 -15.67 -14.65
C ALA A 172 -6.13 -15.37 -13.89
#